data_AF-M0LAH1-F1
#
_entry.id   AF-M0LAH1-F1
#
_cell.length_a   1.000
_cell.length_b   1.000
_cell.length_c   1.000
_cell.angle_alpha   90.00
_cell.angle_beta   90.00
_cell.angle_gamma   90.00
#
_symmetry.space_group_name_H-M   'P 1'
#
loop_
_entity.id
_entity.type
_entity.pdbx_description
1 polymer ?
#
loop_
_entity_poly.entity_id
_entity_poly.type
_entity_poly.pdbx_seq_one_letter_code
_entity_poly.pdbx_strand_id
1 'polypeptide(L)'
;MSADSVSSSPVIRAGFFVGILVLSVIVGTVAIGGGTQSAPDVSQANAPSFNSGESVATPADESGDLSMSADASGKVVVIDVAHAGDIDREALTPLVSTLTENGATVRYHVGERQSGSPLNESLRSADALIVLGAEQRYTQSELNGLSAFSDAGGRVLLVNEPSQASTAGLGLLRPAATESVTMPMAPLASQYGLSYGNGYLYNMHEYDTNYQNVYATPTGDTELTAGVDRTVFYAAIPVHGGDTALTTTEQTTLSKTRRQDTYGVVARSGNVVTVGDTNVFTQEFLYRADNEQLVGNLLDFLVTGEKSPEDAPQTADSGQSRPGGSLPGTGAVGGGALPSEPGSTPTPGPDSTPTPEPNETMRSDQ
;
A
#
# COMPACT_ATOMS: atom_id res chain seq x y z
N MET A 1 33.07 -71.40 20.12
CA MET A 1 32.34 -70.22 20.60
C MET A 1 33.39 -69.14 20.82
N SER A 2 33.99 -68.57 19.77
CA SER A 2 33.44 -67.74 18.68
C SER A 2 33.14 -66.31 19.16
N ALA A 3 34.06 -65.43 18.72
CA ALA A 3 33.95 -64.01 18.41
C ALA A 3 33.60 -62.99 19.50
N ASP A 4 33.89 -61.71 19.30
CA ASP A 4 35.13 -61.00 18.94
C ASP A 4 34.79 -59.53 19.20
N SER A 5 35.77 -58.81 19.73
CA SER A 5 35.93 -57.35 19.76
C SER A 5 34.84 -56.42 19.16
N VAL A 6 34.26 -55.57 20.01
CA VAL A 6 33.47 -54.39 19.64
C VAL A 6 34.42 -53.28 19.17
N SER A 7 34.26 -52.82 17.94
CA SER A 7 34.87 -51.59 17.43
C SER A 7 33.81 -50.69 16.79
N SER A 8 34.04 -49.40 16.97
CA SER A 8 33.17 -48.24 16.86
C SER A 8 32.54 -48.03 15.48
N SER A 9 31.28 -47.58 15.46
CA SER A 9 30.57 -47.12 14.26
C SER A 9 30.17 -45.65 14.40
N PRO A 10 30.56 -44.75 13.47
CA PRO A 10 29.89 -43.48 13.31
C PRO A 10 28.83 -43.59 12.21
N VAL A 11 27.56 -43.68 12.60
CA VAL A 11 26.42 -43.47 11.70
C VAL A 11 26.28 -41.97 11.46
N ILE A 12 26.79 -41.51 10.32
CA ILE A 12 26.55 -40.17 9.79
C ILE A 12 25.11 -40.10 9.31
N ARG A 13 24.39 -39.09 9.81
CA ARG A 13 22.99 -38.79 9.51
C ARG A 13 22.86 -38.42 8.03
N ALA A 14 22.05 -39.21 7.32
CA ALA A 14 21.55 -38.86 5.99
C ALA A 14 20.55 -37.70 6.09
N GLY A 15 20.64 -36.74 5.18
CA GLY A 15 19.69 -35.64 5.09
C GLY A 15 20.01 -34.64 3.99
N PHE A 16 19.51 -34.94 2.79
CA PHE A 16 18.94 -33.97 1.86
C PHE A 16 19.88 -32.99 1.14
N PHE A 17 20.20 -33.25 -0.14
CA PHE A 17 20.31 -32.23 -1.20
C PHE A 17 20.27 -32.92 -2.57
N VAL A 18 19.06 -33.08 -3.12
CA VAL A 18 18.86 -33.31 -4.56
C VAL A 18 18.24 -32.03 -5.11
N GLY A 19 19.11 -31.14 -5.58
CA GLY A 19 18.76 -29.91 -6.29
C GLY A 19 19.29 -30.01 -7.72
N ILE A 20 18.41 -30.47 -8.60
CA ILE A 20 18.37 -30.34 -10.06
C ILE A 20 19.58 -29.62 -10.70
N LEU A 21 20.50 -30.40 -11.26
CA LEU A 21 21.42 -29.98 -12.31
C LEU A 21 20.94 -30.60 -13.62
N VAL A 22 20.10 -29.87 -14.36
CA VAL A 22 19.68 -30.27 -15.72
C VAL A 22 19.81 -29.06 -16.63
N LEU A 23 20.96 -28.95 -17.30
CA LEU A 23 21.02 -28.47 -18.67
C LEU A 23 22.42 -28.68 -19.25
N SER A 24 22.65 -29.86 -19.82
CA SER A 24 23.51 -30.04 -21.01
C SER A 24 23.75 -31.51 -21.34
N VAL A 25 22.80 -32.16 -22.04
CA VAL A 25 23.11 -33.14 -23.10
C VAL A 25 21.91 -33.18 -24.06
N ILE A 26 21.89 -32.30 -25.07
CA ILE A 26 21.17 -32.61 -26.32
C ILE A 26 22.24 -33.12 -27.28
N VAL A 27 22.53 -34.41 -27.20
CA VAL A 27 23.14 -35.12 -28.32
C VAL A 27 21.97 -35.54 -29.20
N GLY A 28 21.80 -34.81 -30.30
CA GLY A 28 20.80 -35.11 -31.31
C GLY A 28 21.04 -36.47 -31.94
N THR A 29 20.06 -37.36 -31.81
CA THR A 29 19.92 -38.54 -32.65
C THR A 29 18.69 -38.35 -33.55
N VAL A 30 18.83 -37.46 -34.54
CA VAL A 30 18.01 -37.53 -35.75
C VAL A 30 18.85 -38.27 -36.80
N ALA A 31 18.63 -39.57 -36.87
CA ALA A 31 19.27 -40.44 -37.84
C ALA A 31 18.54 -40.37 -39.18
N ILE A 32 18.93 -39.44 -40.08
CA ILE A 32 18.71 -39.60 -41.54
C ILE A 32 19.84 -38.89 -42.31
N GLY A 33 20.64 -39.67 -43.06
CA GLY A 33 21.48 -39.17 -44.16
C GLY A 33 22.93 -38.81 -43.80
N GLY A 34 23.88 -39.50 -44.42
CA GLY A 34 25.31 -39.39 -44.13
C GLY A 34 25.92 -38.00 -44.38
N GLY A 35 26.69 -37.54 -43.39
CA GLY A 35 27.59 -36.40 -43.47
C GLY A 35 28.26 -36.22 -42.11
N THR A 36 29.56 -36.47 -42.02
CA THR A 36 30.35 -36.20 -40.82
C THR A 36 30.53 -34.69 -40.67
N GLN A 37 29.52 -34.01 -40.12
CA GLN A 37 29.70 -32.65 -39.61
C GLN A 37 30.08 -32.77 -38.14
N SER A 38 31.37 -32.53 -37.85
CA SER A 38 31.82 -32.35 -36.47
C SER A 38 30.99 -31.25 -35.81
N ALA A 39 30.54 -31.50 -34.58
CA ALA A 39 29.89 -30.48 -33.77
C ALA A 39 30.80 -29.23 -33.72
N PRO A 40 30.25 -28.02 -33.85
CA PRO A 40 31.05 -26.80 -33.80
C PRO A 40 31.78 -26.72 -32.46
N ASP A 41 33.03 -26.30 -32.53
CA ASP A 41 33.90 -26.12 -31.37
C ASP A 41 33.24 -25.11 -30.41
N VAL A 42 33.10 -25.47 -29.12
CA VAL A 42 32.42 -24.65 -28.09
C VAL A 42 33.05 -23.26 -27.91
N SER A 43 34.28 -23.09 -28.39
CA SER A 43 34.97 -21.80 -28.48
C SER A 43 34.34 -20.80 -29.46
N GLN A 44 33.43 -21.22 -30.35
CA GLN A 44 32.71 -20.34 -31.29
C GLN A 44 31.31 -19.92 -30.80
N ALA A 45 30.85 -20.45 -29.67
CA ALA A 45 29.57 -20.07 -29.07
C ALA A 45 29.74 -18.83 -28.19
N ASN A 46 30.05 -17.67 -28.79
CA ASN A 46 29.99 -16.39 -28.09
C ASN A 46 28.52 -15.93 -28.03
N ALA A 47 27.78 -16.43 -27.05
CA ALA A 47 26.44 -15.97 -26.76
C ALA A 47 26.53 -14.90 -25.65
N PRO A 48 26.21 -13.62 -25.95
CA PRO A 48 26.35 -12.51 -24.99
C PRO A 48 25.65 -12.75 -23.65
N SER A 49 24.56 -13.52 -23.65
CA SER A 49 23.81 -13.93 -22.47
C SER A 49 24.57 -14.85 -21.50
N PHE A 50 25.76 -15.35 -21.86
CA PHE A 50 26.65 -16.13 -20.98
C PHE A 50 27.93 -15.36 -20.59
N ASN A 51 28.09 -14.11 -21.05
CA ASN A 51 29.17 -13.23 -20.63
C ASN A 51 28.80 -12.55 -19.30
N SER A 52 28.93 -13.29 -18.20
CA SER A 52 28.60 -12.82 -16.85
C SER A 52 29.48 -11.66 -16.35
N GLY A 53 30.64 -11.42 -16.98
CA GLY A 53 31.55 -10.34 -16.63
C GLY A 53 31.04 -8.92 -16.96
N GLU A 54 30.08 -8.79 -17.89
CA GLU A 54 29.46 -7.51 -18.27
C GLU A 54 28.02 -7.36 -17.75
N SER A 55 27.47 -8.39 -17.10
CA SER A 55 26.06 -8.44 -16.64
C SER A 55 25.94 -8.30 -15.12
N VAL A 56 26.80 -7.50 -14.49
CA VAL A 56 26.68 -7.20 -13.06
C VAL A 56 25.82 -5.95 -12.92
N ALA A 57 24.59 -6.10 -12.44
CA ALA A 57 23.76 -4.96 -12.07
C ALA A 57 24.46 -4.18 -10.96
N THR A 58 24.58 -2.86 -11.14
CA THR A 58 25.09 -1.97 -10.10
C THR A 58 23.89 -1.54 -9.26
N PRO A 59 23.82 -1.89 -7.96
CA PRO A 59 22.76 -1.40 -7.10
C PRO A 59 22.82 0.11 -6.97
N ALA A 60 21.68 0.71 -6.64
CA ALA A 60 21.64 2.08 -6.13
C ALA A 60 22.62 2.21 -4.95
N ASP A 61 23.22 3.39 -4.82
CA ASP A 61 24.10 3.67 -3.70
C ASP A 61 23.34 3.47 -2.39
N GLU A 62 23.97 2.75 -1.45
CA GLU A 62 23.51 2.66 -0.07
C GLU A 62 24.34 3.62 0.77
N SER A 63 23.78 4.79 1.05
CA SER A 63 24.51 5.83 1.78
C SER A 63 23.61 6.55 2.78
N GLY A 64 24.20 7.05 3.85
CA GLY A 64 23.50 7.86 4.84
C GLY A 64 22.97 7.09 6.06
N ASP A 65 22.55 7.87 7.03
CA ASP A 65 21.83 7.43 8.22
C ASP A 65 20.46 8.11 8.18
N LEU A 66 19.40 7.41 8.59
CA LEU A 66 18.08 8.02 8.69
C LEU A 66 18.14 9.11 9.75
N SER A 67 17.81 10.33 9.35
CA SER A 67 17.73 11.49 10.24
C SER A 67 16.56 12.38 9.82
N MET A 68 16.17 13.28 10.72
CA MET A 68 15.14 14.28 10.47
C MET A 68 15.61 15.63 11.00
N SER A 69 15.08 16.73 10.47
CA SER A 69 15.56 18.08 10.79
C SER A 69 14.73 18.79 11.87
N ALA A 70 13.48 18.40 12.04
CA ALA A 70 12.55 19.03 12.96
C ALA A 70 12.70 18.52 14.40
N ASP A 71 12.62 19.45 15.36
CA ASP A 71 12.47 19.11 16.78
C ASP A 71 11.05 18.58 17.02
N ALA A 72 10.96 17.33 17.48
CA ALA A 72 9.70 16.65 17.75
C ALA A 72 9.35 16.65 19.25
N SER A 73 10.05 17.44 20.07
CA SER A 73 9.81 17.54 21.50
C SER A 73 8.34 17.81 21.83
N GLY A 74 7.74 16.89 22.60
CA GLY A 74 6.35 17.00 23.03
C GLY A 74 5.31 16.57 21.99
N LYS A 75 5.73 16.18 20.78
CA LYS A 75 4.84 15.63 19.75
C LYS A 75 4.49 14.18 20.04
N VAL A 76 3.25 13.80 19.76
CA VAL A 76 2.75 12.43 19.88
C VAL A 76 2.44 11.88 18.49
N VAL A 77 3.19 10.86 18.07
CA VAL A 77 2.97 10.16 16.80
C VAL A 77 2.32 8.81 17.08
N VAL A 78 1.16 8.57 16.47
CA VAL A 78 0.45 7.29 16.58
C VAL A 78 0.68 6.46 15.33
N ILE A 79 1.03 5.18 15.50
CA ILE A 79 1.11 4.19 14.43
C ILE A 79 -0.10 3.26 14.57
N ASP A 80 -0.94 3.19 13.55
CA ASP A 80 -2.09 2.29 13.54
C ASP A 80 -1.65 0.87 13.20
N VAL A 81 -1.72 -0.02 14.20
CA VAL A 81 -1.51 -1.47 14.04
C VAL A 81 -2.79 -2.26 14.31
N ALA A 82 -3.90 -1.57 14.60
CA ALA A 82 -5.21 -2.16 14.79
C ALA A 82 -5.83 -2.54 13.44
N HIS A 83 -5.58 -1.72 12.42
CA HIS A 83 -6.07 -1.90 11.07
C HIS A 83 -5.03 -2.45 10.10
N ALA A 84 -3.75 -2.34 10.43
CA ALA A 84 -2.63 -2.83 9.61
C ALA A 84 -2.72 -4.34 9.36
N GLY A 85 -2.08 -4.78 8.28
CA GLY A 85 -1.80 -6.19 8.03
C GLY A 85 -0.60 -6.71 8.81
N ASP A 86 -0.02 -7.81 8.32
CA ASP A 86 1.24 -8.38 8.84
C ASP A 86 2.41 -7.40 8.58
N ILE A 87 2.56 -6.38 9.42
CA ILE A 87 3.74 -5.49 9.42
C ILE A 87 4.63 -5.85 10.60
N ASP A 88 5.87 -6.24 10.28
CA ASP A 88 6.90 -6.51 11.27
C ASP A 88 7.28 -5.21 11.98
N ARG A 89 7.11 -5.17 13.30
CA ARG A 89 7.45 -3.99 14.11
C ARG A 89 8.93 -3.67 14.05
N GLU A 90 9.74 -4.71 13.88
CA GLU A 90 11.17 -4.65 13.67
C GLU A 90 11.51 -3.79 12.45
N ALA A 91 10.72 -3.87 11.37
CA ALA A 91 10.89 -3.04 10.19
C ALA A 91 10.65 -1.55 10.46
N LEU A 92 9.89 -1.20 11.51
CA LEU A 92 9.63 0.18 11.90
C LEU A 92 10.66 0.73 12.88
N THR A 93 11.60 -0.08 13.35
CA THR A 93 12.61 0.32 14.35
C THR A 93 13.36 1.59 13.94
N PRO A 94 13.84 1.76 12.69
CA PRO A 94 14.53 2.99 12.29
C PRO A 94 13.66 4.23 12.44
N LEU A 95 12.40 4.12 12.00
CA LEU A 95 11.42 5.21 12.05
C LEU A 95 11.10 5.61 13.49
N VAL A 96 10.84 4.62 14.36
CA VAL A 96 10.54 4.83 15.78
C VAL A 96 11.75 5.43 16.50
N SER A 97 12.94 4.89 16.25
CA SER A 97 14.17 5.36 16.90
C SER A 97 14.42 6.82 16.54
N THR A 98 14.38 7.16 15.24
CA THR A 98 14.57 8.54 14.76
C THR A 98 13.57 9.52 15.37
N LEU A 99 12.28 9.17 15.41
CA LEU A 99 11.26 10.00 16.05
C LEU A 99 11.53 10.21 17.55
N THR A 100 11.87 9.14 18.27
CA THR A 100 12.13 9.22 19.72
C THR A 100 13.42 9.96 20.08
N GLU A 101 14.46 9.80 19.27
CA GLU A 101 15.74 10.52 19.42
C GLU A 101 15.55 12.03 19.21
N ASN A 102 14.59 12.42 18.37
CA ASN A 102 14.19 13.82 18.15
C ASN A 102 13.10 14.31 19.12
N GLY A 103 12.78 13.56 20.17
CA GLY A 103 11.91 14.00 21.27
C GLY A 103 10.42 13.67 21.13
N ALA A 104 10.01 12.97 20.07
CA ALA A 104 8.63 12.52 19.92
C ALA A 104 8.29 11.38 20.88
N THR A 105 7.02 11.30 21.28
CA THR A 105 6.45 10.10 21.89
C THR A 105 5.74 9.28 20.81
N VAL A 106 6.24 8.08 20.52
CA VAL A 106 5.59 7.14 19.60
C VAL A 106 4.65 6.22 20.36
N ARG A 107 3.41 6.05 19.86
CA ARG A 107 2.39 5.15 20.43
C ARG A 107 1.84 4.24 19.35
N TYR A 108 1.54 3.00 19.71
CA TYR A 108 0.84 2.08 18.82
C TYR A 108 -0.64 2.05 19.15
N HIS A 109 -1.49 2.31 18.16
CA HIS A 109 -2.93 2.08 18.27
C HIS A 109 -3.22 0.62 17.95
N VAL A 110 -3.57 -0.18 18.98
CA VAL A 110 -3.85 -1.62 18.86
C VAL A 110 -5.35 -1.95 18.75
N GLY A 111 -6.20 -0.94 18.93
CA GLY A 111 -7.65 -1.02 18.81
C GLY A 111 -8.36 -1.75 19.96
N GLU A 112 -9.68 -1.63 20.00
CA GLU A 112 -10.53 -2.15 21.08
C GLU A 112 -10.47 -3.68 21.21
N ARG A 113 -10.27 -4.40 20.09
CA ARG A 113 -10.17 -5.87 20.07
C ARG A 113 -8.98 -6.39 20.89
N GLN A 114 -7.94 -5.58 21.04
CA GLN A 114 -6.75 -5.90 21.84
C GLN A 114 -6.73 -5.13 23.16
N SER A 115 -7.90 -4.74 23.68
CA SER A 115 -8.05 -3.93 24.90
C SER A 115 -7.43 -2.53 24.81
N GLY A 116 -7.25 -1.98 23.60
CA GLY A 116 -6.88 -0.59 23.38
C GLY A 116 -8.09 0.35 23.39
N SER A 117 -7.83 1.66 23.33
CA SER A 117 -8.87 2.68 23.16
C SER A 117 -9.39 2.73 21.71
N PRO A 118 -10.57 3.31 21.45
CA PRO A 118 -11.03 3.65 20.10
C PRO A 118 -10.07 4.60 19.37
N LEU A 119 -10.03 4.54 18.03
CA LEU A 119 -9.09 5.37 17.23
C LEU A 119 -9.27 6.86 17.51
N ASN A 120 -10.52 7.35 17.53
CA ASN A 120 -10.82 8.77 17.76
C ASN A 120 -10.31 9.28 19.12
N GLU A 121 -10.16 8.40 20.12
CA GLU A 121 -9.51 8.76 21.39
C GLU A 121 -8.01 8.88 21.24
N SER A 122 -7.38 7.98 20.50
CA SER A 122 -5.95 8.05 20.20
C SER A 122 -5.62 9.35 19.45
N LEU A 123 -6.42 9.69 18.43
CA LEU A 123 -6.26 10.90 17.60
C LEU A 123 -6.40 12.22 18.39
N ARG A 124 -7.25 12.28 19.41
CA ARG A 124 -7.38 13.48 20.27
C ARG A 124 -6.06 13.85 20.93
N SER A 125 -5.30 12.87 21.39
CA SER A 125 -4.02 13.05 22.08
C SER A 125 -2.80 12.99 21.17
N ALA A 126 -3.00 12.74 19.87
CA ALA A 126 -1.94 12.65 18.88
C ALA A 126 -1.76 13.99 18.15
N ASP A 127 -0.56 14.21 17.62
CA ASP A 127 -0.24 15.26 16.66
C ASP A 127 -0.15 14.68 15.24
N ALA A 128 0.19 13.40 15.12
CA ALA A 128 0.30 12.71 13.85
C ALA A 128 -0.19 11.26 13.89
N LEU A 129 -0.64 10.76 12.74
CA LEU A 129 -1.03 9.37 12.50
C LEU A 129 -0.24 8.78 11.32
N ILE A 130 0.28 7.58 11.50
CA ILE A 130 0.86 6.75 10.44
C ILE A 130 -0.03 5.52 10.26
N VAL A 131 -0.50 5.31 9.03
CA VAL A 131 -1.24 4.11 8.61
C VAL A 131 -0.40 3.40 7.56
N LEU A 132 0.01 2.17 7.84
CA LEU A 132 0.83 1.35 6.96
C LEU A 132 -0.02 0.17 6.49
N GLY A 133 -0.52 0.28 5.27
CA GLY A 133 -1.55 -0.60 4.74
C GLY A 133 -2.81 -0.63 5.63
N ALA A 134 -3.82 -1.37 5.17
CA ALA A 134 -4.91 -1.77 6.03
C ALA A 134 -5.51 -3.07 5.51
N GLU A 135 -5.74 -4.00 6.42
CA GLU A 135 -6.48 -5.24 6.17
C GLU A 135 -7.88 -5.19 6.77
N GLN A 136 -8.07 -4.39 7.82
CA GLN A 136 -9.36 -4.17 8.45
C GLN A 136 -9.97 -2.85 7.97
N ARG A 137 -11.29 -2.88 7.73
CA ARG A 137 -12.03 -1.69 7.31
C ARG A 137 -12.18 -0.71 8.47
N TYR A 138 -11.94 0.56 8.18
CA TYR A 138 -12.31 1.67 9.05
C TYR A 138 -13.82 1.85 9.05
N THR A 139 -14.38 2.10 10.23
CA THR A 139 -15.78 2.48 10.41
C THR A 139 -16.02 3.93 9.98
N GLN A 140 -17.27 4.29 9.71
CA GLN A 140 -17.61 5.68 9.36
C GLN A 140 -17.23 6.67 10.48
N SER A 141 -17.33 6.25 11.75
CA SER A 141 -16.93 7.09 12.89
C SER A 141 -15.44 7.38 12.90
N GLU A 142 -14.63 6.40 12.49
CA GLU A 142 -13.17 6.54 12.40
C GLU A 142 -12.78 7.40 11.21
N LEU A 143 -13.42 7.23 10.05
CA LEU A 143 -13.20 8.09 8.88
C LEU A 143 -13.54 9.55 9.19
N ASN A 144 -14.70 9.80 9.82
CA ASN A 144 -15.10 11.14 10.25
C ASN A 144 -14.12 11.72 11.29
N GLY A 145 -13.64 10.88 12.22
CA GLY A 145 -12.63 11.27 13.19
C GLY A 145 -11.29 11.62 12.53
N LEU A 146 -10.88 10.88 11.51
CA LEU A 146 -9.65 11.17 10.79
C LEU A 146 -9.76 12.47 9.99
N SER A 147 -10.90 12.74 9.35
CA SER A 147 -11.16 14.04 8.70
C SER A 147 -11.05 15.18 9.70
N ALA A 148 -11.77 15.11 10.83
CA ALA A 148 -11.72 16.15 11.85
C ALA A 148 -10.30 16.32 12.44
N PHE A 149 -9.56 15.23 12.63
CA PHE A 149 -8.17 15.26 13.07
C PHE A 149 -7.26 15.99 12.07
N SER A 150 -7.36 15.68 10.78
CA SER A 150 -6.58 16.36 9.75
C SER A 150 -7.00 17.81 9.55
N ASP A 151 -8.30 18.13 9.64
CA ASP A 151 -8.83 19.49 9.51
C ASP A 151 -8.37 20.37 10.67
N ALA A 152 -8.22 19.79 11.86
CA ALA A 152 -7.64 20.43 13.03
C ALA A 152 -6.13 20.68 12.94
N GLY A 153 -5.44 20.24 11.87
CA GLY A 153 -3.99 20.40 11.69
C GLY A 153 -3.15 19.15 12.01
N GLY A 154 -3.80 18.04 12.35
CA GLY A 154 -3.12 16.76 12.58
C GLY A 154 -2.55 16.18 11.29
N ARG A 155 -1.32 15.66 11.35
CA ARG A 155 -0.61 15.14 10.16
C ARG A 155 -0.93 13.67 9.95
N VAL A 156 -1.23 13.27 8.73
CA VAL A 156 -1.56 11.88 8.39
C VAL A 156 -0.63 11.38 7.30
N LEU A 157 0.07 10.28 7.55
CA LEU A 157 0.81 9.53 6.55
C LEU A 157 0.07 8.22 6.27
N LEU A 158 -0.42 8.10 5.04
CA LEU A 158 -1.05 6.89 4.52
C LEU A 158 -0.05 6.20 3.60
N VAL A 159 0.36 4.99 3.91
CA VAL A 159 1.24 4.22 3.05
C VAL A 159 0.55 2.93 2.68
N ASN A 160 0.62 2.53 1.44
CA ASN A 160 -0.03 1.31 0.97
C ASN A 160 0.89 0.56 0.03
N GLU A 161 0.75 -0.76 -0.02
CA GLU A 161 1.59 -1.64 -0.85
C GLU A 161 0.72 -2.44 -1.82
N PRO A 162 1.29 -2.96 -2.93
CA PRO A 162 0.55 -3.84 -3.81
C PRO A 162 0.18 -5.13 -3.08
N SER A 163 -0.99 -5.71 -3.40
CA SER A 163 -1.47 -6.99 -2.83
C SER A 163 -0.55 -8.21 -3.09
N GLN A 164 0.52 -8.03 -3.88
CA GLN A 164 1.47 -9.07 -4.28
C GLN A 164 2.83 -8.95 -3.55
N ALA A 165 3.04 -7.94 -2.70
CA ALA A 165 4.34 -7.67 -2.07
C ALA A 165 4.70 -8.62 -0.90
N SER A 166 3.88 -9.63 -0.57
CA SER A 166 4.28 -10.65 0.40
C SER A 166 5.24 -11.68 -0.21
N THR A 167 6.47 -11.27 -0.52
CA THR A 167 7.56 -12.19 -0.91
C THR A 167 8.90 -11.82 -0.28
N ALA A 168 8.91 -11.60 1.05
CA ALA A 168 10.12 -11.71 1.86
C ALA A 168 9.95 -12.82 2.91
N GLY A 169 9.71 -14.05 2.46
CA GLY A 169 9.63 -15.22 3.34
C GLY A 169 8.87 -16.41 2.75
N LEU A 170 9.59 -17.33 2.10
CA LEU A 170 9.18 -18.73 1.88
C LEU A 170 7.73 -18.93 1.36
N GLY A 171 7.49 -18.52 0.11
CA GLY A 171 6.22 -18.68 -0.62
C GLY A 171 5.84 -20.12 -1.01
N LEU A 172 5.97 -21.10 -0.12
CA LEU A 172 5.58 -22.50 -0.39
C LEU A 172 4.32 -22.93 0.38
N LEU A 173 3.88 -22.20 1.42
CA LEU A 173 2.78 -22.65 2.28
C LEU A 173 1.63 -21.64 2.52
N ARG A 174 1.58 -20.47 1.86
CA ARG A 174 0.39 -19.60 1.94
C ARG A 174 -0.60 -19.97 0.81
N PRO A 175 -1.84 -20.41 1.12
CA PRO A 175 -2.87 -20.53 0.10
C PRO A 175 -3.06 -19.15 -0.53
N ALA A 176 -3.22 -19.11 -1.86
CA ALA A 176 -3.45 -17.88 -2.61
C ALA A 176 -4.55 -17.06 -1.92
N ALA A 177 -4.16 -16.01 -1.20
CA ALA A 177 -5.11 -15.04 -0.71
C ALA A 177 -5.79 -14.49 -1.97
N THR A 178 -7.10 -14.69 -2.07
CA THR A 178 -7.92 -14.03 -3.09
C THR A 178 -7.51 -12.58 -3.16
N GLU A 179 -7.17 -12.08 -4.36
CA GLU A 179 -6.83 -10.67 -4.66
C GLU A 179 -7.93 -9.77 -4.07
N SER A 180 -7.82 -9.50 -2.78
CA SER A 180 -8.82 -8.77 -2.03
C SER A 180 -8.35 -7.34 -2.12
N VAL A 181 -8.76 -6.75 -3.23
CA VAL A 181 -8.91 -5.33 -3.54
C VAL A 181 -8.46 -4.42 -2.39
N THR A 182 -7.67 -3.41 -2.74
CA THR A 182 -7.23 -2.15 -2.06
C THR A 182 -8.27 -1.42 -1.16
N MET A 183 -9.38 -2.06 -0.81
CA MET A 183 -10.60 -1.52 -0.22
C MET A 183 -10.45 -0.93 1.18
N PRO A 184 -9.57 -1.41 2.08
CA PRO A 184 -9.49 -0.78 3.40
C PRO A 184 -8.84 0.62 3.34
N MET A 185 -7.92 0.85 2.41
CA MET A 185 -7.25 2.14 2.21
C MET A 185 -8.02 3.12 1.32
N ALA A 186 -8.89 2.64 0.42
CA ALA A 186 -9.59 3.51 -0.52
C ALA A 186 -10.52 4.55 0.16
N PRO A 187 -11.33 4.21 1.18
CA PRO A 187 -12.11 5.21 1.93
C PRO A 187 -11.24 6.26 2.63
N LEU A 188 -10.07 5.85 3.16
CA LEU A 188 -9.12 6.77 3.81
C LEU A 188 -8.54 7.79 2.84
N ALA A 189 -8.09 7.35 1.65
CA ALA A 189 -7.50 8.27 0.68
C ALA A 189 -8.56 9.16 0.02
N SER A 190 -9.72 8.58 -0.32
CA SER A 190 -10.73 9.28 -1.14
C SER A 190 -11.38 10.48 -0.46
N GLN A 191 -11.52 10.49 0.87
CA GLN A 191 -11.99 11.67 1.62
C GLN A 191 -11.06 12.89 1.49
N TYR A 192 -9.80 12.68 1.06
CA TYR A 192 -8.82 13.74 0.82
C TYR A 192 -8.62 14.06 -0.67
N GLY A 193 -9.45 13.50 -1.56
CA GLY A 193 -9.27 13.61 -3.01
C GLY A 193 -8.07 12.82 -3.54
N LEU A 194 -7.55 11.88 -2.75
CA LEU A 194 -6.43 11.01 -3.10
C LEU A 194 -6.93 9.60 -3.43
N SER A 195 -6.18 8.85 -4.23
CA SER A 195 -6.49 7.44 -4.48
C SER A 195 -5.25 6.64 -4.84
N TYR A 196 -5.32 5.33 -4.58
CA TYR A 196 -4.32 4.36 -5.03
C TYR A 196 -4.79 3.67 -6.32
N GLY A 197 -3.89 3.56 -7.27
CA GLY A 197 -4.06 2.78 -8.49
C GLY A 197 -4.10 1.27 -8.19
N ASN A 198 -4.57 0.51 -9.19
CA ASN A 198 -4.60 -0.94 -9.11
C ASN A 198 -3.46 -1.55 -9.94
N GLY A 199 -2.66 -2.39 -9.29
CA GLY A 199 -1.49 -3.05 -9.86
C GLY A 199 -0.19 -2.38 -9.46
N TYR A 200 0.88 -3.17 -9.44
CA TYR A 200 2.23 -2.70 -9.19
C TYR A 200 2.84 -2.07 -10.45
N LEU A 201 3.82 -1.20 -10.22
CA LEU A 201 4.68 -0.57 -11.21
C LEU A 201 5.96 -1.39 -11.41
N TYR A 202 6.46 -1.40 -12.64
CA TYR A 202 7.75 -1.99 -12.97
C TYR A 202 8.37 -1.28 -14.16
N ASN A 203 9.69 -1.19 -14.24
CA ASN A 203 10.41 -0.57 -15.34
C ASN A 203 11.46 -1.57 -15.87
N MET A 204 11.47 -1.81 -17.18
CA MET A 204 12.43 -2.72 -17.83
C MET A 204 13.58 -1.98 -18.51
N HIS A 205 13.59 -0.64 -18.45
CA HIS A 205 14.57 0.24 -19.09
C HIS A 205 15.50 0.86 -18.04
N GLU A 206 14.94 1.41 -16.97
CA GLU A 206 15.70 2.03 -15.88
C GLU A 206 15.14 1.56 -14.53
N TYR A 207 15.90 0.76 -13.80
CA TYR A 207 15.49 0.13 -12.55
C TYR A 207 16.69 -0.24 -11.69
N ASP A 208 16.47 -0.43 -10.40
CA ASP A 208 17.49 -0.78 -9.42
C ASP A 208 17.59 -2.31 -9.22
N THR A 209 18.49 -2.98 -9.96
CA THR A 209 18.80 -4.45 -9.88
C THR A 209 17.65 -5.43 -10.17
N ASN A 210 16.41 -5.02 -9.95
CA ASN A 210 15.17 -5.75 -10.21
C ASN A 210 14.21 -4.80 -10.92
N TYR A 211 13.59 -5.26 -12.00
CA TYR A 211 12.66 -4.46 -12.80
C TYR A 211 11.44 -3.95 -12.01
N GLN A 212 11.15 -4.49 -10.83
CA GLN A 212 10.11 -4.00 -9.92
C GLN A 212 10.60 -2.89 -8.97
N ASN A 213 11.91 -2.70 -8.83
CA ASN A 213 12.52 -1.62 -8.07
C ASN A 213 12.62 -0.39 -8.97
N VAL A 214 11.54 0.37 -9.05
CA VAL A 214 11.44 1.52 -9.94
C VAL A 214 12.07 2.75 -9.30
N TYR A 215 12.80 3.53 -10.09
CA TYR A 215 13.26 4.83 -9.65
C TYR A 215 12.14 5.86 -9.71
N ALA A 216 12.12 6.78 -8.75
CA ALA A 216 11.28 7.97 -8.79
C ALA A 216 12.07 9.22 -8.45
N THR A 217 11.67 10.34 -9.05
CA THR A 217 12.33 11.65 -8.91
C THR A 217 11.33 12.70 -8.46
N PRO A 218 11.79 13.76 -7.78
CA PRO A 218 10.95 14.90 -7.43
C PRO A 218 10.29 15.52 -8.67
N THR A 219 9.06 15.99 -8.49
CA THR A 219 8.34 16.83 -9.47
C THR A 219 8.60 18.32 -9.27
N GLY A 220 9.20 18.70 -8.14
CA GLY A 220 9.56 20.06 -7.77
C GLY A 220 10.21 20.12 -6.38
N ASP A 221 10.64 21.31 -6.00
CA ASP A 221 11.30 21.58 -4.73
C ASP A 221 10.26 21.87 -3.63
N THR A 222 10.07 20.91 -2.73
CA THR A 222 9.11 20.98 -1.62
C THR A 222 9.76 20.47 -0.33
N GLU A 223 9.10 20.68 0.81
CA GLU A 223 9.57 20.08 2.08
C GLU A 223 9.65 18.54 2.04
N LEU A 224 8.86 17.87 1.18
CA LEU A 224 8.90 16.41 1.03
C LEU A 224 10.07 15.92 0.17
N THR A 225 10.62 16.78 -0.69
CA THR A 225 11.63 16.44 -1.69
C THR A 225 12.97 17.14 -1.45
N ALA A 226 13.10 17.87 -0.33
CA ALA A 226 14.33 18.55 0.03
C ALA A 226 15.49 17.56 0.15
N GLY A 227 16.55 17.78 -0.63
CA GLY A 227 17.74 16.91 -0.62
C GLY A 227 17.54 15.54 -1.27
N VAL A 228 16.39 15.30 -1.92
CA VAL A 228 16.11 14.06 -2.65
C VAL A 228 16.42 14.28 -4.13
N ASP A 229 17.40 13.61 -4.69
CA ASP A 229 17.64 13.59 -6.14
C ASP A 229 16.89 12.42 -6.78
N ARG A 230 16.90 11.24 -6.14
CA ARG A 230 16.29 10.01 -6.63
C ARG A 230 15.95 9.03 -5.50
N THR A 231 14.85 8.31 -5.67
CA THR A 231 14.37 7.30 -4.73
C THR A 231 14.13 5.96 -5.42
N VAL A 232 14.03 4.88 -4.64
CA VAL A 232 13.72 3.53 -5.14
C VAL A 232 12.47 3.02 -4.45
N PHE A 233 11.50 2.56 -5.24
CA PHE A 233 10.27 1.97 -4.74
C PHE A 233 10.09 0.54 -5.26
N TYR A 234 9.75 -0.40 -4.38
CA TYR A 234 9.52 -1.79 -4.71
C TYR A 234 8.06 -2.05 -5.07
N ALA A 235 7.84 -2.45 -6.33
CA ALA A 235 6.52 -2.84 -6.82
C ALA A 235 5.42 -1.79 -6.48
N ALA A 236 5.78 -0.51 -6.41
CA ALA A 236 4.88 0.55 -5.95
C ALA A 236 3.54 0.54 -6.68
N ILE A 237 2.48 0.91 -5.99
CA ILE A 237 1.20 1.22 -6.62
C ILE A 237 1.14 2.71 -6.96
N PRO A 238 0.52 3.08 -8.10
CA PRO A 238 0.34 4.49 -8.43
C PRO A 238 -0.48 5.22 -7.36
N VAL A 239 -0.18 6.50 -7.15
CA VAL A 239 -0.95 7.43 -6.35
C VAL A 239 -1.50 8.52 -7.26
N HIS A 240 -2.74 8.94 -7.03
CA HIS A 240 -3.43 9.94 -7.83
C HIS A 240 -4.09 11.00 -6.95
N GLY A 241 -4.19 12.23 -7.49
CA GLY A 241 -4.77 13.38 -6.80
C GLY A 241 -3.74 14.18 -6.00
N GLY A 242 -4.18 15.32 -5.47
CA GLY A 242 -3.32 16.23 -4.70
C GLY A 242 -2.11 16.76 -5.50
N ASP A 243 -1.14 17.28 -4.75
CA ASP A 243 0.16 17.69 -5.27
C ASP A 243 1.08 16.46 -5.29
N THR A 244 1.38 15.96 -6.49
CA THR A 244 2.31 14.82 -6.65
C THR A 244 3.73 15.29 -6.36
N ALA A 245 4.41 14.68 -5.39
CA ALA A 245 5.76 15.03 -4.96
C ALA A 245 6.84 14.22 -5.69
N LEU A 246 6.59 12.92 -5.93
CA LEU A 246 7.50 12.04 -6.65
C LEU A 246 6.78 11.27 -7.75
N THR A 247 7.41 11.19 -8.92
CA THR A 247 6.96 10.38 -10.06
C THR A 247 8.03 9.40 -10.48
N THR A 248 7.63 8.19 -10.88
CA THR A 248 8.55 7.22 -11.48
C THR A 248 9.18 7.76 -12.76
N THR A 249 10.35 7.23 -13.12
CA THR A 249 11.00 7.57 -14.40
C THR A 249 10.18 7.11 -15.61
N GLU A 250 10.50 7.65 -16.79
CA GLU A 250 9.83 7.32 -18.05
C GLU A 250 9.85 5.81 -18.35
N GLN A 251 8.91 5.36 -19.17
CA GLN A 251 8.75 3.95 -19.57
C GLN A 251 8.47 2.97 -18.43
N THR A 252 8.10 3.48 -17.25
CA THR A 252 7.54 2.67 -16.19
C THR A 252 6.19 2.10 -16.65
N THR A 253 5.93 0.83 -16.36
CA THR A 253 4.74 0.11 -16.81
C THR A 253 3.83 -0.25 -15.64
N LEU A 254 2.54 0.03 -15.77
CA LEU A 254 1.52 -0.43 -14.82
C LEU A 254 1.08 -1.87 -15.15
N SER A 255 1.31 -2.82 -14.25
CA SER A 255 1.10 -4.27 -14.47
C SER A 255 -0.29 -4.66 -14.96
N LYS A 256 -1.36 -4.02 -14.45
CA LYS A 256 -2.75 -4.35 -14.80
C LYS A 256 -3.18 -3.81 -16.17
N THR A 257 -2.62 -2.69 -16.62
CA THR A 257 -3.02 -2.06 -17.90
C THR A 257 -1.97 -2.17 -19.00
N ARG A 258 -0.72 -2.51 -18.64
CA ARG A 258 0.46 -2.54 -19.50
C ARG A 258 0.79 -1.20 -20.17
N ARG A 259 0.22 -0.10 -19.70
CA ARG A 259 0.56 1.24 -20.19
C ARG A 259 1.91 1.68 -19.65
N GLN A 260 2.72 2.25 -20.54
CA GLN A 260 3.98 2.89 -20.20
C GLN A 260 3.78 4.39 -20.02
N ASP A 261 4.23 4.91 -18.89
CA ASP A 261 4.17 6.35 -18.54
C ASP A 261 5.10 6.62 -17.35
N THR A 262 5.05 7.85 -16.84
CA THR A 262 5.44 8.18 -15.47
C THR A 262 4.22 8.06 -14.55
N TYR A 263 4.43 7.65 -13.30
CA TYR A 263 3.35 7.47 -12.33
C TYR A 263 3.71 8.15 -11.02
N GLY A 264 2.77 8.90 -10.45
CA GLY A 264 2.92 9.42 -9.09
C GLY A 264 3.04 8.27 -8.09
N VAL A 265 3.99 8.37 -7.16
CA VAL A 265 4.21 7.38 -6.09
C VAL A 265 4.17 8.00 -4.70
N VAL A 266 4.35 9.32 -4.62
CA VAL A 266 4.11 10.12 -3.41
C VAL A 266 3.28 11.33 -3.79
N ALA A 267 2.20 11.59 -3.06
CA ALA A 267 1.36 12.77 -3.25
C ALA A 267 0.88 13.32 -1.91
N ARG A 268 0.58 14.63 -1.89
CA ARG A 268 0.09 15.34 -0.72
C ARG A 268 -1.24 16.01 -1.00
N SER A 269 -2.15 15.97 -0.03
CA SER A 269 -3.36 16.80 0.02
C SER A 269 -3.45 17.44 1.39
N GLY A 270 -3.06 18.72 1.49
CA GLY A 270 -3.07 19.47 2.76
C GLY A 270 -2.25 18.79 3.87
N ASN A 271 -2.94 18.30 4.89
CA ASN A 271 -2.34 17.65 6.07
C ASN A 271 -2.16 16.13 5.91
N VAL A 272 -2.35 15.60 4.70
CA VAL A 272 -2.24 14.16 4.40
C VAL A 272 -1.22 13.90 3.30
N VAL A 273 -0.33 12.94 3.52
CA VAL A 273 0.60 12.40 2.52
C VAL A 273 0.28 10.94 2.26
N THR A 274 0.30 10.56 0.98
CA THR A 274 0.12 9.19 0.52
C THR A 274 1.39 8.68 -0.15
N VAL A 275 1.81 7.46 0.18
CA VAL A 275 2.98 6.78 -0.39
C VAL A 275 2.55 5.41 -0.93
N GLY A 276 2.94 5.09 -2.16
CA GLY A 276 2.53 3.88 -2.89
C GLY A 276 3.35 2.62 -2.58
N ASP A 277 4.19 2.63 -1.55
CA ASP A 277 5.00 1.48 -1.15
C ASP A 277 5.42 1.58 0.32
N THR A 278 5.10 0.54 1.11
CA THR A 278 5.52 0.40 2.52
C THR A 278 6.99 0.00 2.65
N ASN A 279 7.58 -0.62 1.62
CA ASN A 279 8.92 -1.18 1.67
C ASN A 279 9.97 -0.09 1.81
N VAL A 280 9.68 1.16 1.44
CA VAL A 280 10.56 2.33 1.63
C VAL A 280 11.03 2.50 3.09
N PHE A 281 10.30 1.96 4.08
CA PHE A 281 10.70 1.99 5.49
C PHE A 281 11.49 0.77 5.97
N THR A 282 11.55 -0.29 5.16
CA THR A 282 12.24 -1.52 5.53
C THR A 282 13.74 -1.35 5.38
N GLN A 283 14.52 -2.09 6.16
CA GLN A 283 15.98 -2.03 6.10
C GLN A 283 16.55 -2.33 4.69
N GLU A 284 15.84 -3.10 3.87
CA GLU A 284 16.25 -3.45 2.51
C GLU A 284 16.21 -2.25 1.54
N PHE A 285 15.29 -1.31 1.75
CA PHE A 285 15.07 -0.19 0.83
C PHE A 285 15.33 1.18 1.46
N LEU A 286 15.29 1.31 2.79
CA LEU A 286 15.40 2.59 3.49
C LEU A 286 16.64 3.38 3.08
N TYR A 287 17.75 2.70 2.84
CA TYR A 287 19.02 3.34 2.50
C TYR A 287 19.36 3.28 1.00
N ARG A 288 18.42 2.83 0.14
CA ARG A 288 18.67 2.76 -1.31
C ARG A 288 18.42 4.12 -1.96
N ALA A 289 19.39 4.61 -2.73
CA ALA A 289 19.39 5.96 -3.27
C ALA A 289 19.15 6.97 -2.13
N ASP A 290 18.24 7.95 -2.29
CA ASP A 290 17.95 8.96 -1.26
C ASP A 290 16.65 8.65 -0.48
N ASN A 291 16.30 7.35 -0.34
CA ASN A 291 15.10 6.95 0.39
C ASN A 291 15.13 7.42 1.85
N GLU A 292 16.30 7.45 2.49
CA GLU A 292 16.48 7.91 3.87
C GLU A 292 16.21 9.42 3.99
N GLN A 293 16.55 10.21 2.96
CA GLN A 293 16.19 11.63 2.91
C GLN A 293 14.69 11.82 2.74
N LEU A 294 14.04 11.06 1.84
CA LEU A 294 12.59 11.10 1.68
C LEU A 294 11.90 10.73 3.00
N VAL A 295 12.32 9.65 3.65
CA VAL A 295 11.74 9.20 4.93
C VAL A 295 11.98 10.24 6.03
N GLY A 296 13.16 10.85 6.10
CA GLY A 296 13.44 11.99 6.98
C GLY A 296 12.47 13.15 6.79
N ASN A 297 12.23 13.55 5.54
CA ASN A 297 11.28 14.60 5.18
C ASN A 297 9.82 14.23 5.54
N LEU A 298 9.44 12.96 5.40
CA LEU A 298 8.12 12.47 5.84
C LEU A 298 7.97 12.54 7.37
N LEU A 299 9.04 12.25 8.12
CA LEU A 299 9.05 12.41 9.57
C LEU A 299 8.95 13.88 9.98
N ASP A 300 9.67 14.77 9.30
CA ASP A 300 9.56 16.21 9.51
C ASP A 300 8.14 16.70 9.26
N PHE A 301 7.53 16.27 8.16
CA PHE A 301 6.12 16.57 7.85
C PHE A 301 5.18 16.14 8.99
N LEU A 302 5.38 14.95 9.57
CA LEU A 302 4.54 14.44 10.66
C LEU A 302 4.60 15.30 11.92
N VAL A 303 5.78 15.79 12.29
CA VAL A 303 5.97 16.47 13.59
C VAL A 303 5.83 18.00 13.51
N THR A 304 5.91 18.58 12.31
CA THR A 304 5.74 20.03 12.06
C THR A 304 4.28 20.46 11.92
N GLY A 305 3.32 19.54 12.07
CA GLY A 305 1.91 19.87 12.16
C GLY A 305 1.57 20.68 13.42
N GLU A 306 0.71 21.69 13.27
CA GLU A 306 0.16 22.46 14.38
C GLU A 306 -1.31 22.09 14.56
N LYS A 307 -1.56 21.00 15.30
CA LYS A 307 -2.92 20.54 15.57
C LYS A 307 -3.56 21.33 16.69
N SER A 308 -4.72 21.92 16.43
CA SER A 308 -5.62 22.51 17.43
C SER A 308 -6.34 21.40 18.22
N PRO A 309 -6.12 21.26 19.55
CA PRO A 309 -6.79 20.23 20.34
C PRO A 309 -8.29 20.45 20.49
N GLU A 310 -8.75 21.71 20.39
CA GLU A 310 -10.17 22.09 20.48
C GLU A 310 -10.97 21.68 19.25
N ASP A 311 -10.32 21.60 18.08
CA ASP A 311 -10.95 21.20 16.82
C ASP A 311 -10.80 19.70 16.52
N ALA A 312 -10.04 18.98 17.35
CA ALA A 312 -9.84 17.53 17.22
C ALA A 312 -11.15 16.75 17.43
N PRO A 313 -11.22 15.44 17.06
CA PRO A 313 -12.43 14.65 17.19
C PRO A 313 -12.98 14.64 18.61
N GLN A 314 -14.15 15.24 18.84
CA GLN A 314 -14.70 15.36 20.19
C GLN A 314 -15.16 14.01 20.72
N THR A 315 -15.11 13.85 22.05
CA THR A 315 -15.76 12.71 22.71
C THR A 315 -17.24 12.77 22.36
N ALA A 316 -17.87 11.64 22.00
CA ALA A 316 -19.31 11.58 21.94
C ALA A 316 -19.81 12.03 23.33
N ASP A 317 -20.48 13.18 23.38
CA ASP A 317 -20.98 13.75 24.61
C ASP A 317 -21.73 12.63 25.32
N SER A 318 -21.24 12.23 26.50
CA SER A 318 -21.98 11.30 27.35
C SER A 318 -23.16 12.11 27.83
N GLY A 319 -24.21 12.12 27.00
CA GLY A 319 -25.37 12.96 27.14
C GLY A 319 -25.80 12.92 28.58
N GLN A 320 -25.70 14.07 29.24
CA GLN A 320 -26.34 14.31 30.52
C GLN A 320 -27.75 13.75 30.39
N SER A 321 -28.04 12.73 31.20
CA SER A 321 -29.39 12.21 31.35
C SER A 321 -30.28 13.39 31.72
N ARG A 322 -31.01 13.92 30.75
CA ARG A 322 -32.05 14.91 30.99
C ARG A 322 -33.12 14.21 31.83
N PRO A 323 -33.39 14.61 33.08
CA PRO A 323 -34.51 14.05 33.83
C PRO A 323 -35.79 14.69 33.28
N GLY A 324 -36.60 13.92 32.57
CA GLY A 324 -37.93 14.34 32.14
C GLY A 324 -38.49 13.39 31.08
N GLY A 325 -39.59 12.69 31.27
CA GLY A 325 -40.52 12.67 32.39
C GLY A 325 -41.32 11.37 32.37
N SER A 326 -41.82 11.02 33.54
CA SER A 326 -42.78 9.96 33.82
C SER A 326 -43.88 9.86 32.74
N LEU A 327 -43.99 8.69 32.12
CA LEU A 327 -45.19 8.25 31.41
C LEU A 327 -46.24 7.84 32.46
N PRO A 328 -47.44 8.45 32.50
CA PRO A 328 -48.55 7.91 33.28
C PRO A 328 -49.20 6.78 32.47
N GLY A 329 -49.27 5.58 33.05
CA GLY A 329 -50.10 4.50 32.52
C GLY A 329 -51.55 4.67 32.95
N THR A 330 -52.49 4.30 32.08
CA THR A 330 -53.80 3.74 32.45
C THR A 330 -54.42 3.00 31.26
N GLY A 331 -54.78 1.73 31.48
CA GLY A 331 -56.19 1.27 31.41
C GLY A 331 -56.90 1.21 30.05
N ALA A 332 -57.43 0.04 29.76
CA ALA A 332 -58.16 -0.34 28.56
C ALA A 332 -59.61 0.20 28.46
N VAL A 333 -60.18 -0.05 27.27
CA VAL A 333 -61.59 -0.16 26.80
C VAL A 333 -62.46 1.10 26.64
N GLY A 334 -62.93 1.33 25.39
CA GLY A 334 -64.26 1.87 25.12
C GLY A 334 -64.41 2.91 24.00
N GLY A 335 -64.64 2.44 22.76
CA GLY A 335 -65.59 2.98 21.77
C GLY A 335 -65.54 4.46 21.33
N GLY A 336 -65.36 4.66 20.02
CA GLY A 336 -66.05 5.75 19.29
C GLY A 336 -65.20 6.58 18.34
N ALA A 337 -65.62 6.56 17.07
CA ALA A 337 -65.38 7.54 16.00
C ALA A 337 -63.97 7.65 15.37
N LEU A 338 -63.88 7.15 14.12
CA LEU A 338 -62.84 7.45 13.14
C LEU A 338 -62.90 8.92 12.70
N PRO A 339 -61.75 9.60 12.54
CA PRO A 339 -61.59 10.72 11.62
C PRO A 339 -60.82 10.31 10.36
N SER A 340 -61.23 10.92 9.24
CA SER A 340 -60.95 10.63 7.84
C SER A 340 -59.50 10.77 7.39
N GLU A 341 -59.10 9.93 6.42
CA GLU A 341 -57.85 10.03 5.64
C GLU A 341 -57.81 11.31 4.76
N PRO A 342 -56.63 11.92 4.55
CA PRO A 342 -56.42 12.90 3.48
C PRO A 342 -56.29 12.21 2.13
N GLY A 343 -57.00 12.74 1.12
CA GLY A 343 -57.22 12.12 -0.18
C GLY A 343 -56.00 11.94 -1.08
N SER A 344 -55.99 10.79 -1.75
CA SER A 344 -55.08 10.41 -2.82
C SER A 344 -55.43 11.13 -4.13
N THR A 345 -54.46 11.83 -4.71
CA THR A 345 -54.50 12.34 -6.09
C THR A 345 -54.48 11.19 -7.12
N PRO A 346 -55.20 11.28 -8.26
CA PRO A 346 -55.26 10.20 -9.24
C PRO A 346 -54.08 10.20 -10.22
N THR A 347 -53.55 8.99 -10.48
CA THR A 347 -52.59 8.66 -11.53
C THR A 347 -53.25 8.68 -12.92
N PRO A 348 -52.69 9.34 -13.95
CA PRO A 348 -53.16 9.22 -15.33
C PRO A 348 -52.75 7.86 -15.96
N GLY A 349 -53.69 7.23 -16.66
CA GLY A 349 -53.48 5.98 -17.42
C GLY A 349 -52.70 6.17 -18.74
N PRO A 350 -52.36 5.07 -19.43
CA PRO A 350 -51.42 5.05 -20.55
C PRO A 350 -52.11 5.51 -21.83
N ASP A 351 -51.48 6.45 -22.56
CA ASP A 351 -51.90 6.79 -23.91
C ASP A 351 -50.86 6.38 -24.95
N SER A 352 -51.38 5.97 -26.09
CA SER A 352 -50.73 5.11 -27.08
C SER A 352 -49.75 5.86 -27.98
N THR A 353 -48.69 5.16 -28.37
CA THR A 353 -47.70 5.54 -29.40
C THR A 353 -48.31 5.91 -30.75
N PRO A 354 -47.76 6.91 -31.46
CA PRO A 354 -47.80 6.96 -32.91
C PRO A 354 -46.46 6.56 -33.55
N THR A 355 -46.57 5.60 -34.47
CA THR A 355 -45.58 5.13 -35.45
C THR A 355 -45.01 6.27 -36.31
N PRO A 356 -43.70 6.34 -36.58
CA PRO A 356 -43.17 7.15 -37.67
C PRO A 356 -43.22 6.39 -39.00
N GLU A 357 -43.85 6.99 -40.01
CA GLU A 357 -43.85 6.52 -41.40
C GLU A 357 -42.45 6.63 -42.06
N PRO A 358 -42.10 5.72 -42.99
CA PRO A 358 -40.84 5.75 -43.73
C PRO A 358 -40.97 6.65 -44.96
N ASN A 359 -40.02 7.55 -45.19
CA ASN A 359 -39.92 8.28 -46.45
C ASN A 359 -38.82 7.69 -47.34
N GLU A 360 -39.22 7.34 -48.56
CA GLU A 360 -38.44 6.64 -49.57
C GLU A 360 -37.33 7.48 -50.23
N THR A 361 -36.24 6.78 -50.50
CA THR A 361 -35.27 6.87 -51.61
C THR A 361 -35.54 7.82 -52.78
N MET A 362 -34.56 8.68 -53.07
CA MET A 362 -34.05 9.05 -54.41
C MET A 362 -32.63 9.62 -54.22
N ARG A 363 -31.61 9.44 -55.06
CA ARG A 363 -31.27 8.58 -56.21
C ARG A 363 -29.79 8.92 -56.48
N SER A 364 -29.00 7.93 -56.93
CA SER A 364 -27.66 8.15 -57.50
C SER A 364 -27.70 9.04 -58.75
N ASP A 365 -26.67 9.87 -58.94
CA ASP A 365 -25.81 9.92 -60.14
C ASP A 365 -24.82 11.11 -60.08
N GLN A 366 -23.55 10.82 -59.78
CA GLN A 366 -22.36 11.04 -60.63
C GLN A 366 -21.06 10.83 -59.85
#